data_AF-A0A0B8PFK8-F1
#
_entry.id   AF-A0A0B8PFK8-F1
#
_cell.length_a   1.000
_cell.length_b   1.000
_cell.length_c   1.000
_cell.angle_alpha   90.00
_cell.angle_beta   90.00
_cell.angle_gamma   90.00
#
_symmetry.space_group_name_H-M   'P 1'
#
loop_
_entity.id
_entity.type
_entity.pdbx_description
1 polymer ?
#
loop_
_entity_poly.entity_id
_entity_poly.type
_entity_poly.pdbx_seq_one_letter_code
_entity_poly.pdbx_strand_id
1 'polypeptide(L)' 'MYAANLAPNAQEITLSSEQLGTNQDLIDLMTNEVVEVQSGNYQFTLQPFEARFLSVTE' A
#
# COMPACT_ATOMS: atom_id res chain seq x y z
N MET A 1 7.40 -2.39 -3.59
CA MET A 1 6.09 -2.90 -4.06
C MET A 1 5.45 -1.86 -4.97
N TYR A 2 4.72 -2.29 -5.99
CA TYR A 2 3.96 -1.42 -6.88
C TYR A 2 2.50 -1.86 -6.85
N ALA A 3 1.60 -0.90 -6.60
CA ALA A 3 0.16 -1.13 -6.60
C ALA A 3 -0.51 -0.11 -7.51
N ALA A 4 -1.43 -0.58 -8.34
CA ALA A 4 -2.16 0.29 -9.27
C ALA A 4 -3.63 -0.11 -9.34
N ASN A 5 -4.51 0.88 -9.25
CA ASN A 5 -5.93 0.72 -9.49
C ASN A 5 -6.18 0.94 -10.98
N LEU A 6 -6.59 -0.09 -11.71
CA LEU A 6 -6.90 0.02 -13.14
C LEU A 6 -8.39 0.24 -13.43
N ALA A 7 -9.20 0.47 -12.39
CA ALA A 7 -10.64 0.65 -12.48
C ALA A 7 -11.03 2.14 -12.37
N PRO A 8 -12.22 2.51 -12.87
CA PRO A 8 -12.73 3.89 -12.79
C PRO A 8 -13.32 4.26 -11.43
N ASN A 9 -13.30 3.35 -10.44
CA ASN A 9 -13.76 3.57 -9.08
C ASN A 9 -12.61 3.38 -8.09
N ALA A 10 -12.70 4.04 -6.93
CA ALA A 10 -11.75 3.81 -5.84
C ALA A 10 -11.79 2.33 -5.40
N GLN A 11 -10.63 1.81 -5.02
CA GLN A 11 -10.47 0.44 -4.52
C GLN A 11 -9.75 0.46 -3.19
N GLU A 12 -10.34 -0.24 -2.21
CA GLU A 12 -9.69 -0.55 -0.95
C GLU A 12 -8.77 -1.75 -1.16
N ILE A 13 -7.50 -1.57 -0.84
CA ILE A 13 -6.48 -2.61 -0.96
C ILE A 13 -6.18 -3.11 0.45
N THR A 14 -6.36 -4.42 0.66
CA THR A 14 -5.89 -5.13 1.85
C THR A 14 -4.79 -6.10 1.43
N LEU A 15 -3.61 -5.96 2.02
CA LEU A 15 -2.47 -6.86 1.79
C LEU A 15 -1.99 -7.40 3.12
N SER A 16 -1.75 -8.72 3.21
CA SER A 16 -1.15 -9.27 4.42
C SER A 16 0.36 -9.02 4.45
N SER A 17 0.87 -8.77 5.65
CA SER A 17 2.31 -8.70 5.93
C SER A 17 3.06 -9.94 5.49
N GLU A 18 2.45 -11.13 5.60
CA GLU A 18 3.06 -12.37 5.15
C GLU A 18 3.25 -12.40 3.62
N GLN A 19 2.31 -11.86 2.85
CA GLN A 19 2.42 -11.77 1.38
C GLN A 19 3.57 -10.85 0.95
N LEU A 20 3.88 -9.82 1.74
CA LEU A 20 4.99 -8.89 1.48
C LEU A 20 6.30 -9.33 2.12
N GLY A 21 6.28 -10.32 3.01
CA GLY A 21 7.45 -10.81 3.73
C GLY A 21 8.03 -9.79 4.72
N THR A 22 7.22 -8.85 5.20
CA THR A 22 7.65 -7.79 6.13
C THR A 22 6.50 -7.38 7.06
N ASN A 23 6.85 -6.96 8.28
CA ASN A 23 5.96 -6.39 9.30
C ASN A 23 6.32 -4.92 9.61
N GLN A 24 7.10 -4.28 8.75
CA GLN A 24 7.44 -2.86 8.91
C GLN A 24 6.46 -2.00 8.13
N ASP A 25 6.35 -0.73 8.47
CA ASP A 25 5.52 0.21 7.72
C ASP A 25 6.00 0.36 6.28
N LEU A 26 5.07 0.80 5.42
CA LEU A 26 5.39 1.15 4.04
C LEU A 26 5.40 2.66 3.88
N ILE A 27 6.29 3.17 3.05
CA ILE A 27 6.31 4.57 2.62
C ILE A 27 6.03 4.68 1.13
N ASP A 28 5.11 5.55 0.77
CA ASP A 28 4.91 5.97 -0.62
C ASP A 28 6.07 6.88 -1.03
N LEU A 29 6.85 6.44 -2.02
CA LEU A 29 8.04 7.13 -2.50
C LEU A 29 7.74 8.45 -3.22
N MET A 30 6.48 8.67 -3.65
CA MET A 30 6.06 9.87 -4.36
C MET A 30 5.49 10.92 -3.41
N THR A 31 4.79 10.50 -2.35
CA THR A 31 4.08 11.41 -1.43
C THR A 31 4.68 11.48 -0.03
N ASN A 32 5.54 10.51 0.34
CA ASN A 32 6.01 10.25 1.70
C ASN A 32 4.88 9.88 2.68
N GLU A 33 3.71 9.47 2.18
CA GLU A 33 2.65 8.93 3.03
C GLU A 33 3.10 7.59 3.63
N VAL A 34 2.87 7.41 4.93
CA VAL A 34 3.15 6.17 5.65
C VAL A 34 1.88 5.32 5.69
N VAL A 35 2.00 4.06 5.28
CA VAL A 35 0.98 3.03 5.40
C VAL A 35 1.40 2.08 6.52
N GLU A 36 0.78 2.24 7.67
CA GLU A 36 1.06 1.43 8.85
C GLU A 36 0.55 0.00 8.68
N VAL A 37 1.29 -0.96 9.26
CA VAL A 37 0.76 -2.32 9.42
C VAL A 37 -0.15 -2.39 10.64
N GLN A 38 -1.38 -2.86 10.47
CA GLN A 38 -2.35 -3.02 11.55
C GLN A 38 -2.90 -4.44 11.57
N SER A 39 -2.76 -5.13 12.71
CA SER A 39 -3.20 -6.52 12.87
C SER A 39 -2.69 -7.45 11.75
N GLY A 40 -1.43 -7.25 11.32
CA GLY A 40 -0.77 -8.04 10.28
C GLY A 40 -1.17 -7.68 8.85
N ASN A 41 -1.92 -6.60 8.62
CA ASN A 41 -2.36 -6.18 7.29
C ASN A 41 -2.04 -4.72 7.04
N TYR A 42 -1.76 -4.39 5.77
CA TYR A 42 -1.74 -3.03 5.26
C TYR A 42 -3.09 -2.73 4.62
N GLN A 43 -3.65 -1.56 4.94
CA GLN A 43 -4.91 -1.09 4.37
C GLN A 43 -4.72 0.32 3.82
N PHE A 44 -5.01 0.50 2.54
CA PHE A 44 -4.98 1.80 1.89
C PHE A 44 -5.97 1.83 0.72
N THR A 45 -6.39 3.03 0.34
CA THR A 45 -7.28 3.23 -0.81
C THR A 45 -6.49 3.76 -2.00
N LEU A 46 -6.71 3.17 -3.17
CA LEU A 46 -6.26 3.73 -4.44
C LEU A 46 -7.44 4.39 -5.15
N GLN A 47 -7.31 5.68 -5.47
CA GLN A 47 -8.26 6.40 -6.30
C GLN A 47 -8.29 5.83 -7.73
N PRO A 48 -9.33 6.14 -8.54
CA PRO A 48 -9.40 5.69 -9.93
C PRO A 48 -8.10 5.99 -10.68
N PHE A 49 -7.51 4.97 -11.31
CA PHE A 49 -6.28 5.07 -12.09
C PHE A 49 -5.04 5.54 -11.31
N GLU A 50 -5.08 5.51 -9.98
CA GLU A 50 -3.92 5.82 -9.13
C GLU A 50 -2.94 4.65 -9.08
N ALA A 51 -1.65 4.97 -9.09
CA ALA A 51 -0.57 4.03 -8.84
C ALA A 51 0.36 4.56 -7.76
N ARG A 52 0.86 3.65 -6.91
CA ARG A 52 1.78 3.95 -5.81
C ARG A 52 3.01 3.07 -5.87
N PHE A 53 4.15 3.65 -5.53
CA PHE A 53 5.41 2.94 -5.32
C PHE A 53 5.68 2.91 -3.82
N LEU A 54 5.51 1.74 -3.21
CA LEU A 54 5.61 1.55 -1.77
C LEU A 54 6.94 0.86 -1.43
N SER A 55 7.74 1.47 -0.57
CA SER A 55 8.98 0.89 -0.02
C SER A 55 8.78 0.50 1.43
N VAL A 56 9.52 -0.50 1.90
CA VAL A 56 9.57 -0.83 3.33
C VAL A 56 10.42 0.23 4.02
N THR A 57 9.95 0.78 5.14
CA THR A 57 10.77 1.62 6.02
C THR A 57 11.55 0.74 6.98
N GLU A 58 12.87 0.94 7.08
CA GLU A 58 13.73 0.28 8.07
C GLU A 58 13.70 0.98 9.43
#